data_AF-A0A7S0FN34-F1
#
_entry.id   AF-A0A7S0FN34-F1
#
_cell.length_a   1.000
_cell.length_b   1.000
_cell.length_c   1.000
_cell.angle_alpha   90.00
_cell.angle_beta   90.00
_cell.angle_gamma   90.00
#
_symmetry.space_group_name_H-M   'P 1'
#
loop_
_entity.id
_entity.type
_entity.pdbx_description
1 polymer ?
#
loop_
_entity_poly.entity_id
_entity_poly.type
_entity_poly.pdbx_seq_one_letter_code
_entity_poly.pdbx_strand_id
1 'polypeptide(L)'
;YPVCGYMPFHDAAYAKAKKDLGAALAVLEKHLADGNKKCLVGKQMTLADISIASALVYPFKLVCDPKYLKQYGNVVRWFTDCVGQEEFKAVIGDVVMCKKEIAAKR
;
A
#
# COMPACT_ATOMS: atom_id res chain seq x y z
N TYR A 1 7.60 8.06 -11.64
CA TYR A 1 7.14 6.66 -11.74
C TYR A 1 8.14 5.84 -12.59
N PRO A 2 9.24 5.34 -12.01
CA PRO A 2 10.31 4.61 -12.71
C PRO A 2 10.02 3.10 -12.90
N VAL A 3 8.75 2.67 -12.79
CA VAL A 3 8.33 1.27 -12.98
C VAL A 3 7.80 1.01 -14.40
N CYS A 4 7.32 2.03 -15.12
CA CYS A 4 6.84 1.89 -16.51
C CYS A 4 7.93 2.08 -17.58
N GLY A 5 9.22 1.97 -17.23
CA GLY A 5 10.30 1.96 -18.22
C GLY A 5 10.61 3.28 -18.93
N TYR A 6 10.08 4.43 -18.48
CA TYR A 6 10.32 5.74 -19.10
C TYR A 6 11.42 6.59 -18.44
N MET A 7 12.07 6.12 -17.38
CA MET A 7 13.20 6.81 -16.74
C MET A 7 14.30 5.81 -16.36
N PRO A 8 15.59 6.17 -16.47
CA PRO A 8 16.68 5.33 -15.98
C PRO A 8 16.48 5.05 -14.48
N PHE A 9 16.76 3.82 -14.07
CA PHE A 9 16.62 3.37 -12.69
C PHE A 9 17.60 4.13 -11.79
N HIS A 10 17.14 5.24 -11.20
CA HIS A 10 17.92 5.99 -10.24
C HIS A 10 17.85 5.29 -8.89
N ASP A 11 18.90 4.53 -8.57
CA ASP A 11 19.05 3.79 -7.30
C ASP A 11 18.86 4.71 -6.07
N ALA A 12 19.40 5.93 -6.14
CA ALA A 12 19.22 6.95 -5.11
C ALA A 12 17.75 7.39 -4.92
N ALA A 13 16.99 7.51 -6.02
CA ALA A 13 15.58 7.89 -5.97
C ALA A 13 14.71 6.72 -5.47
N TYR A 14 15.09 5.48 -5.82
CA TYR A 14 14.42 4.27 -5.37
C TYR A 14 14.63 4.02 -3.88
N ALA A 15 15.86 4.18 -3.38
CA ALA A 15 16.18 4.08 -1.95
C ALA A 15 15.44 5.14 -1.12
N LYS A 16 15.38 6.39 -1.62
CA LYS A 16 14.61 7.47 -0.98
C LYS A 16 13.12 7.13 -0.96
N ALA A 17 12.55 6.68 -2.08
CA ALA A 17 11.15 6.29 -2.15
C ALA A 17 10.80 5.13 -1.20
N LYS A 18 11.69 4.12 -1.06
CA LYS A 18 11.51 3.04 -0.07
C LYS A 18 11.52 3.56 1.36
N LYS A 19 12.39 4.54 1.68
CA LYS A 19 12.46 5.15 3.01
C LYS A 19 11.20 5.97 3.34
N ASP A 20 10.75 6.81 2.42
CA ASP A 20 9.52 7.59 2.55
C ASP A 20 8.29 6.68 2.69
N LEU A 21 8.23 5.59 1.91
CA LEU A 21 7.14 4.60 1.99
C LEU A 21 7.11 3.90 3.35
N GLY A 22 8.27 3.49 3.88
CA GLY A 22 8.37 2.89 5.21
C GLY A 22 7.96 3.85 6.33
N ALA A 23 8.32 5.14 6.23
CA ALA A 23 7.90 6.15 7.18
C ALA A 23 6.38 6.38 7.14
N ALA A 24 5.80 6.48 5.94
CA ALA A 24 4.35 6.63 5.77
C ALA A 24 3.57 5.42 6.32
N LEU A 25 4.03 4.19 6.04
CA LEU A 25 3.43 2.97 6.58
C LEU A 25 3.53 2.89 8.11
N ALA A 26 4.63 3.35 8.70
CA ALA A 26 4.77 3.40 10.15
C ALA A 26 3.81 4.40 10.81
N VAL A 27 3.55 5.54 10.16
CA VAL A 27 2.54 6.50 10.64
C VAL A 27 1.13 5.91 10.53
N LEU A 28 0.81 5.28 9.39
CA LEU A 28 -0.47 4.60 9.18
C LEU A 28 -0.70 3.48 10.20
N GLU A 29 0.29 2.63 10.45
CA GLU A 29 0.19 1.54 11.43
C GLU A 29 -0.06 2.07 12.84
N LYS A 30 0.63 3.14 13.25
CA LYS A 30 0.35 3.79 14.54
C LYS A 30 -1.07 4.35 14.62
N HIS A 31 -1.54 4.98 13.54
CA HIS A 31 -2.87 5.57 13.48
C HIS A 31 -3.99 4.51 13.51
N LEU A 32 -3.78 3.37 12.86
CA LEU A 32 -4.70 2.23 12.82
C LEU A 32 -4.66 1.39 14.11
N ALA A 33 -3.50 1.32 14.78
CA ALA A 33 -3.34 0.69 16.08
C ALA A 33 -4.06 1.49 17.19
N ASP A 34 -4.09 2.81 17.06
CA ASP A 34 -4.77 3.70 18.01
C ASP A 34 -6.29 3.50 17.96
N GLY A 35 -6.81 2.70 18.91
CA GLY A 35 -8.25 2.45 19.06
C GLY A 35 -8.86 1.40 18.12
N ASN A 36 -8.04 0.56 17.48
CA ASN A 36 -8.48 -0.50 16.55
C ASN A 36 -9.41 0.05 15.44
N LYS A 37 -9.09 1.23 14.93
CA LYS A 37 -9.90 1.93 13.94
C LYS A 37 -9.92 1.13 12.64
N LYS A 38 -11.12 0.83 12.16
CA LYS A 38 -11.33 0.14 10.87
C LYS A 38 -11.21 1.06 9.66
N CYS A 39 -11.26 2.37 9.86
CA CYS A 39 -11.17 3.38 8.81
C CYS A 39 -10.27 4.52 9.29
N LEU A 40 -9.65 5.24 8.37
CA LEU A 40 -8.74 6.35 8.69
C LEU A 40 -9.48 7.53 9.32
N VAL A 41 -10.74 7.74 8.97
CA VAL A 41 -11.56 8.83 9.52
C VAL A 41 -12.92 8.30 9.94
N GLY A 42 -13.22 8.34 11.24
CA GLY A 42 -14.53 7.98 11.77
C GLY A 42 -14.79 6.48 11.87
N LYS A 43 -16.05 6.07 11.63
CA LYS A 43 -16.56 4.69 11.80
C LYS A 43 -16.92 3.98 10.50
N GLN A 44 -16.92 4.68 9.37
CA GLN A 44 -17.25 4.16 8.05
C GLN A 44 -16.15 4.50 7.05
N MET A 45 -16.08 3.76 5.95
CA MET A 45 -15.08 3.98 4.91
C MET A 45 -15.32 5.33 4.24
N THR A 46 -14.27 6.12 4.12
CA THR A 46 -14.33 7.49 3.60
C THR A 46 -13.47 7.66 2.35
N LEU A 47 -13.58 8.81 1.70
CA LEU A 47 -12.71 9.18 0.57
C LEU A 47 -11.21 9.18 0.95
N ALA A 48 -10.89 9.45 2.23
CA ALA A 48 -9.52 9.35 2.72
C ALA A 48 -9.00 7.91 2.60
N ASP A 49 -9.84 6.93 2.94
CA ASP A 49 -9.50 5.52 2.79
C ASP A 49 -9.33 5.15 1.31
N ILE A 50 -10.22 5.64 0.44
CA ILE A 50 -10.18 5.34 -1.00
C ILE A 50 -8.94 5.90 -1.67
N SER A 51 -8.62 7.16 -1.41
CA SER A 51 -7.45 7.81 -2.00
C SER A 51 -6.14 7.13 -1.59
N ILE A 52 -6.01 6.78 -0.31
CA ILE A 52 -4.81 6.12 0.22
C ILE A 52 -4.73 4.67 -0.26
N ALA A 53 -5.84 3.92 -0.27
CA ALA A 53 -5.88 2.56 -0.80
C ALA A 53 -5.48 2.56 -2.29
N SER A 54 -6.03 3.46 -3.10
CA SER A 54 -5.71 3.59 -4.53
C SER A 54 -4.22 3.90 -4.77
N ALA A 55 -3.63 4.78 -3.96
CA ALA A 55 -2.20 5.09 -4.02
C ALA A 55 -1.32 3.89 -3.59
N LEU A 56 -1.81 3.07 -2.66
CA LEU A 56 -1.11 1.91 -2.12
C LEU A 56 -1.25 0.64 -2.96
N VAL A 57 -2.22 0.53 -3.88
CA VAL A 57 -2.40 -0.64 -4.77
C VAL A 57 -1.11 -1.00 -5.52
N TYR A 58 -0.46 -0.02 -6.14
CA TYR A 58 0.78 -0.24 -6.89
C TYR A 58 1.97 -0.70 -6.03
N PRO A 59 2.34 -0.03 -4.92
CA PRO A 59 3.42 -0.50 -4.07
C PRO A 59 3.13 -1.85 -3.41
N PHE A 60 1.87 -2.14 -3.02
CA PHE A 60 1.47 -3.46 -2.50
C PHE A 60 1.49 -4.58 -3.55
N LYS A 61 1.50 -4.24 -4.85
CA LYS A 61 1.57 -5.19 -5.96
C LYS A 61 2.97 -5.35 -6.55
N LEU A 62 3.90 -4.43 -6.27
CA LEU A 62 5.20 -4.37 -6.94
C LEU A 62 6.40 -4.37 -5.98
N VAL A 63 6.26 -3.78 -4.79
CA VAL A 63 7.40 -3.43 -3.92
C VAL A 63 7.30 -4.04 -2.52
N CYS A 64 6.10 -4.32 -2.02
CA CYS A 64 5.94 -4.85 -0.67
C CYS A 64 6.04 -6.38 -0.66
N ASP A 65 7.17 -6.92 -0.20
CA ASP A 65 7.32 -8.35 0.11
C ASP A 65 6.45 -8.73 1.34
N PRO A 66 5.85 -9.93 1.39
CA PRO A 66 5.11 -10.38 2.57
C PRO A 66 5.94 -10.35 3.87
N LYS A 67 7.27 -10.43 3.81
CA LYS A 67 8.12 -10.23 5.00
C LYS A 67 8.11 -8.79 5.51
N TYR A 68 8.06 -7.81 4.61
CA TYR A 68 8.02 -6.39 4.95
C TYR A 68 6.66 -5.98 5.50
N LEU A 69 5.58 -6.62 5.02
CA LEU A 69 4.22 -6.36 5.47
C LEU A 69 3.89 -6.97 6.85
N LYS A 70 4.66 -7.95 7.33
CA LYS A 70 4.45 -8.55 8.66
C LYS A 70 4.47 -7.55 9.81
N GLN A 71 5.27 -6.48 9.70
CA GLN A 71 5.36 -5.45 10.72
C GLN A 71 4.19 -4.45 10.67
N TYR A 72 3.39 -4.46 9.60
CA TYR A 72 2.28 -3.55 9.34
C TYR A 72 0.94 -4.32 9.30
N GLY A 73 0.69 -5.15 10.30
CA GLY A 73 -0.46 -6.06 10.33
C GLY A 73 -1.81 -5.33 10.29
N ASN A 74 -1.91 -4.17 10.94
CA ASN A 74 -3.15 -3.40 10.95
C ASN A 74 -3.41 -2.73 9.59
N VAL A 75 -2.37 -2.22 8.93
CA VAL A 75 -2.47 -1.70 7.56
C VAL A 75 -2.90 -2.79 6.58
N VAL A 76 -2.35 -4.01 6.66
CA VAL A 76 -2.72 -5.12 5.77
C VAL A 76 -4.19 -5.51 5.97
N ARG A 77 -4.66 -5.57 7.22
CA ARG A 77 -6.06 -5.85 7.54
C ARG A 77 -6.98 -4.78 6.95
N TRP A 78 -6.67 -3.51 7.20
CA TRP A 78 -7.42 -2.37 6.66
C TRP A 78 -7.47 -2.36 5.13
N PHE A 79 -6.33 -2.62 4.49
CA PHE A 79 -6.25 -2.68 3.03
C PHE A 79 -7.10 -3.82 2.46
N THR A 80 -7.08 -4.99 3.10
CA THR A 80 -7.90 -6.16 2.69
C THR A 80 -9.39 -5.87 2.79
N ASP A 81 -9.81 -5.18 3.85
CA ASP A 81 -11.20 -4.75 4.05
C ASP A 81 -11.62 -3.75 2.96
N CYS A 82 -10.75 -2.79 2.62
CA CYS A 82 -10.99 -1.82 1.55
C CYS A 82 -11.15 -2.49 0.18
N VAL A 83 -10.23 -3.39 -0.20
CA VAL A 83 -10.28 -4.06 -1.51
C VAL A 83 -11.34 -5.15 -1.60
N GLY A 84 -11.90 -5.58 -0.47
CA GLY A 84 -12.99 -6.56 -0.41
C GLY A 84 -14.33 -6.01 -0.92
N GLN A 85 -14.51 -4.68 -0.89
CA GLN A 85 -15.73 -4.00 -1.30
C GLN A 85 -16.00 -4.15 -2.80
N GLU A 86 -17.27 -4.32 -3.17
CA GLU A 86 -17.67 -4.52 -4.57
C GLU A 86 -17.33 -3.31 -5.45
N GLU A 87 -17.43 -2.10 -4.90
CA GLU A 87 -17.06 -0.84 -5.56
C GLU A 87 -15.56 -0.81 -5.92
N PHE A 88 -14.71 -1.35 -5.06
CA PHE A 88 -13.27 -1.46 -5.32
C PHE A 88 -12.96 -2.50 -6.37
N LYS A 89 -13.63 -3.66 -6.31
CA LYS A 89 -13.49 -4.70 -7.33
C LYS A 89 -13.93 -4.24 -8.71
N ALA A 90 -14.97 -3.39 -8.79
CA ALA A 90 -15.44 -2.83 -10.04
C ALA A 90 -14.41 -1.91 -10.71
N VAL A 91 -13.60 -1.18 -9.93
CA VAL A 91 -12.64 -0.19 -10.47
C VAL A 91 -11.23 -0.77 -10.63
N ILE A 92 -10.74 -1.51 -9.63
CA ILE A 92 -9.35 -1.99 -9.57
C ILE A 92 -9.22 -3.46 -10.01
N GLY A 93 -10.30 -4.24 -9.94
CA GLY A 93 -10.30 -5.68 -10.21
C GLY A 93 -9.78 -6.51 -9.04
N ASP A 94 -9.41 -7.77 -9.31
CA ASP A 94 -8.92 -8.71 -8.29
C ASP A 94 -7.54 -8.29 -7.78
N VAL A 95 -7.49 -7.72 -6.56
CA VAL A 95 -6.24 -7.26 -5.95
C VAL A 95 -5.53 -8.45 -5.29
N VAL A 96 -4.72 -9.15 -6.08
CA VAL A 96 -3.80 -10.15 -5.57
C VAL A 96 -2.62 -9.45 -4.91
N MET A 97 -2.52 -9.54 -3.58
CA MET A 97 -1.34 -9.07 -2.83
C MET A 97 -0.07 -9.73 -3.40
N CYS A 98 1.00 -8.95 -3.66
CA CYS A 98 2.12 -9.53 -4.38
C CYS A 98 2.94 -10.49 -3.50
N LYS A 99 3.25 -11.65 -4.09
CA LYS A 99 3.97 -12.75 -3.43
C LYS A 99 5.49 -12.59 -3.48
N LYS A 100 6.02 -11.70 -4.33
CA LYS A 100 7.45 -11.38 -4.51
C LYS A 100 7.59 -9.95 -5.05
N GLU A 101 8.60 -9.21 -4.59
CA GLU A 101 8.99 -7.91 -5.17
C GLU A 101 9.25 -8.05 -6.67
N ILE A 102 8.53 -7.30 -7.50
CA ILE A 102 8.90 -7.09 -8.90
C ILE A 102 9.97 -5.99 -8.89
N ALA A 103 11.19 -6.37 -8.53
CA ALA A 103 12.35 -5.55 -8.83
C ALA A 103 12.47 -5.47 -10.36
N ALA A 104 12.34 -4.25 -10.90
CA ALA A 104 12.68 -3.99 -12.29
C ALA A 104 14.09 -4.56 -12.52
N LYS A 105 14.21 -5.48 -13.48
CA LYS A 105 15.49 -6.15 -13.78
C LYS A 105 16.57 -5.09 -13.97
N ARG A 106 17.64 -5.29 -13.21
CA ARG A 106 18.91 -4.57 -13.24
C ARG A 106 19.51 -4.52 -14.64
#